data_AF-A0A820EPR3-F1
#
_entry.id   AF-A0A820EPR3-F1
#
_cell.length_a   1.000
_cell.length_b   1.000
_cell.length_c   1.000
_cell.angle_alpha   90.00
_cell.angle_beta   90.00
_cell.angle_gamma   90.00
#
_symmetry.space_group_name_H-M   'P 1'
#
loop_
_entity.id
_entity.type
_entity.pdbx_description
1 polymer ?
#
loop_
_entity_poly.entity_id
_entity_poly.type
_entity_poly.pdbx_seq_one_letter_code
_entity_poly.pdbx_strand_id
1 'polypeptide(L)'
;MAAKDDYQDFKTALNDLKLNSKPLINFLTILAEEKVHNAPQIVRAIEERILESKSDQILPALYVLDSIVKNLRTSVYVQLFEARLPSLFSTAFNRVDERTRSAMFKLRQTWLSF
;
A
#
# COMPACT_ATOMS: atom_id res chain seq x y z
N MET A 1 12.07 -6.61 -26.25
CA MET A 1 12.27 -7.31 -24.96
C MET A 1 12.35 -6.25 -23.85
N ALA A 2 11.22 -5.62 -23.47
CA ALA A 2 11.22 -4.43 -22.59
C ALA A 2 10.02 -4.40 -21.64
N ALA A 3 9.57 -5.58 -21.16
CA ALA A 3 8.37 -5.69 -20.32
C ALA A 3 8.65 -6.34 -18.96
N LYS A 4 9.91 -6.66 -18.64
CA LYS A 4 10.26 -7.40 -17.42
C LYS A 4 10.83 -6.57 -16.26
N ASP A 5 11.18 -5.30 -16.50
CA ASP A 5 11.92 -4.51 -15.51
C ASP A 5 11.13 -3.35 -14.88
N ASP A 6 9.95 -3.01 -15.42
CA ASP A 6 9.40 -1.69 -15.11
C ASP A 6 8.90 -1.54 -13.66
N TYR A 7 8.25 -2.54 -13.05
CA TYR A 7 7.78 -2.44 -11.65
C TYR A 7 8.74 -3.03 -10.61
N GLN A 8 9.88 -3.59 -11.02
CA GLN A 8 10.80 -4.31 -10.12
C GLN A 8 11.43 -3.37 -9.07
N ASP A 9 11.69 -2.10 -9.43
CA ASP A 9 12.15 -1.07 -8.49
C ASP A 9 11.11 -0.83 -7.39
N PHE A 10 9.83 -0.76 -7.77
CA PHE A 10 8.74 -0.57 -6.81
C PHE A 10 8.69 -1.73 -5.83
N LYS A 11 8.77 -2.97 -6.32
CA LYS A 11 8.78 -4.17 -5.47
C LYS A 11 9.99 -4.20 -4.54
N THR A 12 11.15 -3.78 -5.02
CA THR A 12 12.39 -3.74 -4.22
C THR A 12 12.29 -2.68 -3.11
N ALA A 13 11.88 -1.46 -3.46
CA ALA A 13 11.66 -0.38 -2.49
C ALA A 13 10.57 -0.74 -1.46
N LEU A 14 9.50 -1.42 -1.90
CA LEU A 14 8.44 -1.91 -1.01
C LEU A 14 8.99 -2.95 -0.03
N ASN A 15 9.93 -3.78 -0.49
CA ASN A 15 10.57 -4.77 0.35
C ASN A 15 11.47 -4.17 1.44
N ASP A 16 12.13 -3.07 1.13
CA ASP A 16 12.96 -2.30 2.05
C ASP A 16 12.16 -1.53 3.11
N LEU A 17 10.84 -1.37 2.91
CA LEU A 17 9.93 -0.75 3.89
C LEU A 17 9.69 -1.67 5.09
N LYS A 18 10.70 -1.80 5.96
CA LYS A 18 10.67 -2.60 7.19
C LYS A 18 10.09 -1.83 8.38
N LEU A 19 10.14 -0.51 8.33
CA LEU A 19 9.69 0.41 9.37
C LEU A 19 8.86 1.53 8.74
N ASN A 20 8.16 2.29 9.58
CA ASN A 20 7.40 3.45 9.14
C ASN A 20 8.34 4.58 8.66
N SER A 21 8.71 4.57 7.38
CA SER A 21 9.60 5.53 6.75
C SER A 21 8.83 6.42 5.78
N LYS A 22 8.49 7.64 6.22
CA LYS A 22 7.86 8.66 5.37
C LYS A 22 8.60 8.91 4.05
N PRO A 23 9.94 9.09 4.00
CA PRO A 23 10.63 9.31 2.73
C PRO A 23 10.48 8.11 1.78
N LEU A 24 10.49 6.89 2.30
CA LEU A 24 10.30 5.69 1.47
C LEU A 24 8.86 5.53 0.99
N ILE A 25 7.87 5.86 1.82
CA ILE A 25 6.44 5.89 1.45
C ILE A 25 6.19 6.91 0.33
N ASN A 26 6.77 8.11 0.45
CA ASN A 26 6.66 9.13 -0.58
C ASN A 26 7.34 8.68 -1.88
N PHE A 27 8.54 8.09 -1.79
CA PHE A 27 9.24 7.55 -2.95
C PHE A 27 8.42 6.45 -3.66
N LEU A 28 7.82 5.53 -2.89
CA LEU A 28 6.90 4.52 -3.44
C LEU A 28 5.68 5.15 -4.13
N THR A 29 5.16 6.25 -3.58
CA THR A 29 4.03 6.97 -4.18
C THR A 29 4.42 7.59 -5.53
N ILE A 30 5.60 8.20 -5.62
CA ILE A 30 6.14 8.76 -6.87
C ILE A 30 6.34 7.64 -7.89
N LEU A 31 6.96 6.52 -7.50
CA LEU A 31 7.14 5.38 -8.39
C LEU A 31 5.81 4.81 -8.89
N ALA A 32 4.78 4.79 -8.04
CA ALA A 32 3.45 4.33 -8.43
C ALA A 32 2.80 5.28 -9.45
N GLU A 33 3.02 6.59 -9.31
CA GLU A 33 2.55 7.60 -10.27
C GLU A 33 3.24 7.46 -11.63
N GLU A 34 4.57 7.37 -11.64
CA GLU A 34 5.36 7.20 -12.88
C GLU A 34 5.03 5.89 -13.60
N LYS A 35 4.63 4.85 -12.85
CA LYS A 35 4.38 3.50 -13.35
C LYS A 35 2.90 3.13 -13.32
N VAL A 36 2.01 4.11 -13.51
CA VAL A 36 0.56 3.91 -13.46
C VAL A 36 0.05 2.85 -14.46
N HIS A 37 0.74 2.62 -15.58
CA HIS A 37 0.45 1.53 -16.52
C HIS A 37 0.58 0.13 -15.89
N ASN A 38 1.38 0.00 -14.83
CA ASN A 38 1.57 -1.21 -14.03
C ASN A 38 0.75 -1.19 -12.72
N ALA A 39 -0.27 -0.32 -12.62
CA ALA A 39 -1.08 -0.20 -11.42
C ALA A 39 -1.64 -1.54 -10.90
N PRO A 40 -2.17 -2.47 -11.73
CA PRO A 40 -2.64 -3.76 -11.24
C PRO A 40 -1.54 -4.59 -10.53
N GLN A 41 -0.31 -4.57 -11.06
CA GLN A 41 0.83 -5.27 -10.48
C GLN A 41 1.30 -4.60 -9.18
N ILE A 42 1.30 -3.27 -9.13
CA ILE A 42 1.66 -2.48 -7.95
C ILE A 42 0.67 -2.71 -6.81
N VAL A 43 -0.64 -2.67 -7.11
CA VAL A 43 -1.70 -2.99 -6.14
C VAL A 43 -1.50 -4.38 -5.58
N ARG A 44 -1.32 -5.38 -6.45
CA ARG A 44 -1.06 -6.75 -6.02
C ARG A 44 0.19 -6.87 -5.14
N ALA A 45 1.27 -6.18 -5.47
CA ALA A 45 2.50 -6.20 -4.67
C ALA A 45 2.28 -5.61 -3.26
N ILE A 46 1.51 -4.52 -3.15
CA ILE A 46 1.15 -3.92 -1.86
C ILE A 46 0.26 -4.86 -1.05
N GLU A 47 -0.68 -5.54 -1.69
CA GLU A 47 -1.55 -6.53 -1.05
C GLU A 47 -0.78 -7.71 -0.50
N GLU A 48 0.06 -8.33 -1.34
CA GLU A 48 0.97 -9.40 -0.95
C GLU A 48 1.84 -8.93 0.21
N ARG A 49 2.38 -7.71 0.16
CA ARG A 49 3.15 -7.14 1.27
C ARG A 49 2.32 -7.05 2.56
N ILE A 50 1.09 -6.55 2.52
CA ILE A 50 0.23 -6.43 3.70
C ILE A 50 -0.14 -7.82 4.26
N LEU A 51 -0.37 -8.80 3.40
CA LEU A 51 -0.79 -10.15 3.79
C LEU A 51 0.38 -11.06 4.19
N GLU A 52 1.58 -10.88 3.68
CA GLU A 52 2.72 -11.77 3.96
C GLU A 52 3.65 -11.21 5.04
N SER A 53 3.56 -9.91 5.32
CA SER A 53 4.40 -9.26 6.33
C SER A 53 4.11 -9.71 7.76
N LYS A 54 5.14 -9.53 8.60
CA LYS A 54 5.01 -9.58 10.06
C LYS A 54 4.13 -8.43 10.57
N SER A 55 3.54 -8.59 11.75
CA SER A 55 2.57 -7.65 12.33
C SER A 55 3.07 -6.20 12.41
N ASP A 56 4.37 -6.00 12.65
CA ASP A 56 5.04 -4.70 12.72
C ASP A 56 5.22 -4.02 11.35
N GLN A 57 5.19 -4.79 10.26
CA GLN A 57 5.40 -4.32 8.88
C GLN A 57 4.10 -4.09 8.11
N ILE A 58 2.97 -4.63 8.62
CA ILE A 58 1.63 -4.43 8.04
C ILE A 58 1.24 -2.95 8.01
N LEU A 59 1.46 -2.23 9.11
CA LEU A 59 1.08 -0.82 9.21
C LEU A 59 1.86 0.09 8.25
N PRO A 60 3.20 -0.01 8.12
CA PRO A 60 3.94 0.68 7.07
C PRO A 60 3.41 0.43 5.66
N ALA A 61 3.07 -0.82 5.32
CA ALA A 61 2.52 -1.14 4.00
C ALA A 61 1.13 -0.52 3.77
N LEU A 62 0.28 -0.48 4.80
CA LEU A 62 -0.99 0.25 4.75
C LEU A 62 -0.82 1.76 4.57
N TYR A 63 0.25 2.36 5.10
CA TYR A 63 0.56 3.77 4.84
C TYR A 63 0.97 4.03 3.39
N VAL A 64 1.59 3.06 2.70
CA VAL A 64 1.87 3.17 1.26
C VAL A 64 0.57 3.22 0.47
N LEU A 65 -0.35 2.29 0.76
CA LEU A 65 -1.68 2.29 0.18
C LEU A 65 -2.36 3.64 0.41
N ASP A 66 -2.44 4.08 1.67
CA ASP A 66 -3.06 5.36 2.04
C ASP A 66 -2.45 6.55 1.27
N SER A 67 -1.12 6.62 1.18
CA SER A 67 -0.42 7.67 0.45
C SER A 67 -0.74 7.65 -1.04
N ILE A 68 -0.76 6.48 -1.67
CA ILE A 68 -1.11 6.34 -3.09
C ILE A 68 -2.54 6.80 -3.33
N VAL A 69 -3.50 6.32 -2.55
CA VAL A 69 -4.91 6.67 -2.76
C VAL A 69 -5.14 8.17 -2.48
N LYS A 70 -4.45 8.77 -1.49
CA LYS A 70 -4.57 10.20 -1.17
C LYS A 70 -3.92 11.14 -2.18
N ASN A 71 -2.78 10.78 -2.74
CA ASN A 71 -2.03 11.63 -3.65
C ASN A 71 -2.44 11.38 -5.11
N LEU A 72 -2.78 10.14 -5.47
CA LEU A 72 -3.15 9.73 -6.83
C LEU A 72 -4.66 9.51 -6.98
N ARG A 73 -5.47 10.45 -6.47
CA ARG A 73 -6.95 10.31 -6.38
C ARG A 73 -7.65 10.12 -7.72
N THR A 74 -7.09 10.66 -8.79
CA THR A 74 -7.66 10.60 -10.15
C THR A 74 -7.20 9.37 -10.93
N SER A 75 -6.34 8.54 -10.34
CA SER A 75 -5.77 7.37 -10.99
C SER A 75 -6.63 6.13 -10.82
N VAL A 76 -6.33 5.10 -11.61
CA VAL A 76 -6.95 3.76 -11.50
C VAL A 76 -6.67 3.07 -10.16
N TYR A 77 -5.69 3.53 -9.37
CA TYR A 77 -5.37 2.94 -8.07
C TYR A 77 -6.57 2.97 -7.12
N VAL A 78 -7.35 4.06 -7.12
CA VAL A 78 -8.50 4.20 -6.22
C VAL A 78 -9.51 3.08 -6.47
N GLN A 79 -9.90 2.87 -7.73
CA GLN A 79 -10.86 1.83 -8.11
C GLN A 79 -10.34 0.42 -7.81
N LEU A 80 -9.04 0.18 -8.04
CA LEU A 80 -8.42 -1.12 -7.78
C LEU A 80 -8.37 -1.44 -6.28
N PHE A 81 -8.05 -0.45 -5.44
CA PHE A 81 -8.02 -0.64 -3.99
C PHE A 81 -9.42 -0.74 -3.39
N GLU A 82 -10.39 0.05 -3.84
CA GLU A 82 -11.76 0.05 -3.32
C GLU A 82 -12.37 -1.36 -3.30
N ALA A 83 -12.19 -2.13 -4.38
CA ALA A 83 -12.70 -3.50 -4.49
C ALA A 83 -12.07 -4.49 -3.49
N ARG A 84 -10.88 -4.18 -2.95
CA ARG A 84 -10.04 -5.12 -2.19
C ARG A 84 -9.81 -4.69 -0.74
N LEU A 85 -9.92 -3.39 -0.48
CA LEU A 85 -9.71 -2.74 0.82
C LEU A 85 -10.46 -3.41 1.97
N PRO A 86 -11.76 -3.78 1.85
CA PRO A 86 -12.50 -4.35 2.98
C PRO A 86 -11.92 -5.70 3.43
N SER A 87 -11.58 -6.56 2.47
CA SER A 87 -11.01 -7.89 2.73
C SER A 87 -9.59 -7.78 3.27
N LEU A 88 -8.78 -6.93 2.63
CA LEU A 88 -7.39 -6.68 3.00
C LEU A 88 -7.28 -6.09 4.40
N PHE A 89 -8.06 -5.05 4.70
CA PHE A 89 -8.07 -4.38 5.99
C PHE A 89 -8.52 -5.33 7.10
N SER A 90 -9.61 -6.09 6.89
CA SER A 90 -10.10 -7.07 7.87
C SER A 90 -9.04 -8.12 8.21
N THR A 91 -8.36 -8.64 7.18
CA THR A 91 -7.32 -9.66 7.35
C THR A 91 -6.10 -9.10 8.08
N ALA A 92 -5.63 -7.92 7.68
CA ALA A 92 -4.52 -7.22 8.33
C ALA A 92 -4.85 -6.86 9.78
N PHE A 93 -6.05 -6.35 10.05
CA PHE A 93 -6.49 -5.92 11.37
C PHE A 93 -6.50 -7.06 12.40
N ASN A 94 -6.88 -8.26 11.97
CA ASN A 94 -6.88 -9.44 12.84
C ASN A 94 -5.48 -9.95 13.19
N ARG A 95 -4.46 -9.60 12.40
CA ARG A 95 -3.08 -10.09 12.55
C ARG A 95 -2.15 -9.18 13.35
N VAL A 96 -2.60 -7.99 13.70
CA VAL A 96 -1.80 -7.01 14.44
C VAL A 96 -2.27 -6.86 15.88
N ASP A 97 -1.40 -6.32 16.72
CA ASP A 97 -1.67 -6.02 18.13
C ASP A 97 -2.60 -4.80 18.30
N GLU A 98 -3.11 -4.59 19.52
CA GLU A 98 -4.09 -3.54 19.84
C GLU A 98 -3.58 -2.11 19.57
N ARG A 99 -2.29 -1.86 19.80
CA ARG A 99 -1.69 -0.55 19.52
C ARG A 99 -1.70 -0.29 18.01
N THR A 100 -1.34 -1.28 17.22
CA THR A 100 -1.37 -1.19 15.75
C THR A 100 -2.81 -1.09 15.23
N ARG A 101 -3.78 -1.84 15.81
CA ARG A 101 -5.22 -1.72 15.49
C ARG A 101 -5.73 -0.31 15.70
N SER A 102 -5.32 0.36 16.78
CA SER A 102 -5.70 1.75 17.06
C SER A 102 -5.22 2.72 15.98
N ALA A 103 -4.01 2.51 15.44
CA ALA A 103 -3.49 3.30 14.33
C ALA A 103 -4.22 2.99 13.02
N MET A 104 -4.48 1.71 12.72
CA MET A 104 -5.26 1.29 11.56
C MET A 104 -6.69 1.85 11.60
N PHE A 105 -7.30 1.90 12.79
CA PHE A 105 -8.62 2.49 12.97
C PHE A 105 -8.64 3.96 12.59
N LYS A 106 -7.65 4.74 13.04
CA LYS A 106 -7.50 6.15 12.65
C LYS A 106 -7.27 6.31 11.16
N LEU A 107 -6.44 5.45 10.56
CA LEU A 107 -6.18 5.43 9.12
C LEU A 107 -7.47 5.26 8.31
N ARG A 108 -8.31 4.28 8.68
CA ARG A 108 -9.56 3.98 7.97
C ARG A 108 -10.53 5.17 7.95
N GLN A 109 -10.48 6.06 8.95
CA GLN A 109 -11.33 7.24 8.99
C GLN A 109 -10.95 8.25 7.91
N THR A 110 -9.69 8.26 7.47
CA THR A 110 -9.24 9.10 6.37
C THR A 110 -9.69 8.59 5.00
N TRP A 111 -10.27 7.39 4.95
CA TRP A 111 -10.81 6.78 3.75
C TRP A 111 -12.32 6.94 3.59
N LEU A 112 -13.00 7.52 4.58
CA LEU A 112 -14.45 7.75 4.53
C LEU A 112 -14.86 8.80 3.49
N SER A 113 -13.89 9.55 2.97
CA SER A 113 -14.05 10.53 1.90
C SER A 113 -13.46 10.05 0.57
N PHE A 114 -13.17 8.75 0.45
CA PHE A 114 -13.07 8.07 -0.84
C PHE A 114 -14.46 7.66 -1.32
#